data_AF-A0A6J1SA64-F1
#
_entry.id   AF-A0A6J1SA64-F1
#
_cell.length_a   1.000
_cell.length_b   1.000
_cell.length_c   1.000
_cell.angle_alpha   90.00
_cell.angle_beta   90.00
_cell.angle_gamma   90.00
#
_symmetry.space_group_name_H-M   'P 1'
#
loop_
_entity.id
_entity.type
_entity.pdbx_description
1 polymer ?
#
loop_
_entity_poly.entity_id
_entity_poly.type
_entity_poly.pdbx_seq_one_letter_code
_entity_poly.pdbx_strand_id
1 'polypeptide(L)'
;MECQGNARLPSPWCTSCSAIATPRCWGEHEVLTTMAALRRRLQGGVLQQAAAQLQSVQRQFQEKEAQNALTLLARESWSVTLQGGDRILTGTLRNSGDPADSLTEALCLLLAARTKLTEEGTAREREEGHINNMSTQSHHGHPVISWPCNNNNNNYYEAVAEATLRAAPGVTWIGGVDCGPNPRLTNWPTWSLELLKVAAPTLEKLRLDNPREEHLHVVHDMPRLRRLEMRVSRNESGSGTLRSNNLVLPALLPGRDGLRWLSVDGLSRVTLQSLLRAHGQSLEELVLWMGTEAAGLGRGWPYHCADLHVFVEQCGLRALRRLLLWRQLLGPRAPNLYHDPDECRKQCTEVRRVLPGVQVLCGKCDDAQLGIP
;
A
#
# COMPACT_ATOMS: atom_id res chain seq x y z
N MET A 1 0.40 36.10 -47.03
CA MET A 1 0.49 36.77 -45.71
C MET A 1 -0.54 36.13 -44.80
N GLU A 2 -0.12 35.11 -44.05
CA GLU A 2 -0.96 34.45 -43.05
C GLU A 2 -0.46 34.88 -41.67
N CYS A 3 -1.32 35.56 -40.89
CA CYS A 3 -1.00 35.97 -39.53
C CYS A 3 -1.24 34.81 -38.56
N GLN A 4 -0.15 34.28 -38.01
CA GLN A 4 -0.13 33.37 -36.87
C GLN A 4 -0.38 34.12 -35.55
N GLY A 5 -1.05 33.45 -34.61
CA GLY A 5 -1.04 33.81 -33.18
C GLY A 5 -2.39 34.28 -32.62
N ASN A 6 -3.39 33.40 -32.55
CA ASN A 6 -4.58 33.64 -31.72
C ASN A 6 -4.21 33.56 -30.23
N ALA A 7 -3.61 34.62 -29.70
CA ALA A 7 -3.54 34.82 -28.26
C ALA A 7 -4.97 34.91 -27.74
N ARG A 8 -5.46 33.85 -27.08
CA ARG A 8 -6.79 33.84 -26.46
C ARG A 8 -6.85 34.99 -25.47
N LEU A 9 -7.58 36.05 -25.82
CA LEU A 9 -7.82 37.16 -24.92
C LEU A 9 -8.52 36.62 -23.65
N PRO A 10 -8.14 37.07 -22.45
CA PRO A 10 -8.75 36.62 -21.21
C PRO A 10 -10.26 36.83 -21.26
N SER A 11 -11.04 35.81 -20.89
CA SER A 11 -12.49 35.93 -20.89
C SER A 11 -12.93 36.99 -19.87
N PRO A 12 -13.72 38.00 -20.29
CA PRO A 12 -14.20 39.08 -19.41
C PRO A 12 -15.15 38.54 -18.33
N TRP A 13 -15.22 39.20 -17.18
CA TRP A 13 -16.04 38.80 -16.02
C TRP A 13 -17.11 39.86 -15.72
N CYS A 14 -18.36 39.43 -15.55
CA CYS A 14 -19.48 40.30 -15.17
C CYS A 14 -19.66 40.30 -13.65
N THR A 15 -19.56 41.47 -13.01
CA THR A 15 -19.64 41.60 -11.54
C THR A 15 -21.04 41.31 -11.02
N SER A 16 -22.08 41.77 -11.72
CA SER A 16 -23.49 41.56 -11.36
C SER A 16 -23.90 40.10 -11.45
N CYS A 17 -23.52 39.41 -12.53
CA CYS A 17 -23.85 37.99 -12.72
C CYS A 17 -22.92 37.04 -11.94
N SER A 18 -21.78 37.54 -11.44
CA SER A 18 -20.72 36.71 -10.83
C SER A 18 -20.33 35.51 -11.71
N ALA A 19 -20.19 35.76 -13.01
CA ALA A 19 -19.85 34.75 -14.03
C ALA A 19 -19.06 35.37 -15.20
N ILE A 20 -18.55 34.51 -16.10
CA ILE A 20 -17.97 34.95 -17.37
C ILE A 20 -19.02 35.77 -18.13
N ALA A 21 -18.62 36.97 -18.57
CA ALA A 21 -19.54 37.89 -19.22
C ALA A 21 -20.02 37.31 -20.55
N THR A 22 -21.33 37.28 -20.73
CA THR A 22 -21.98 36.97 -22.01
C THR A 22 -22.13 38.26 -22.82
N PRO A 23 -22.42 38.21 -24.13
CA PRO A 23 -22.66 39.41 -24.93
C PRO A 23 -23.71 40.36 -24.34
N ARG A 24 -24.74 39.82 -23.65
CA ARG A 24 -25.78 40.62 -22.98
C ARG A 24 -25.25 41.45 -21.81
N CYS A 25 -24.20 40.98 -21.13
CA CYS A 25 -23.64 41.67 -19.98
C CYS A 25 -23.01 43.02 -20.35
N TRP A 26 -22.54 43.20 -21.58
CA TRP A 26 -21.82 44.42 -22.00
C TRP A 26 -22.71 45.66 -22.13
N GLY A 27 -24.02 45.49 -22.30
CA GLY A 27 -24.96 46.59 -22.39
C GLY A 27 -25.56 47.00 -21.04
N GLU A 28 -25.63 46.07 -20.08
CA GLU A 28 -26.45 46.24 -18.87
C GLU A 28 -25.65 46.11 -17.56
N HIS A 29 -24.49 45.46 -17.59
CA HIS A 29 -23.73 45.15 -16.38
C HIS A 29 -22.30 45.67 -16.47
N GLU A 30 -21.68 45.85 -15.30
CA GLU A 30 -20.26 46.16 -15.24
C GLU A 30 -19.44 44.90 -15.57
N VAL A 31 -18.65 44.99 -16.63
CA VAL A 31 -17.78 43.93 -17.12
C VAL A 31 -16.33 44.35 -16.90
N LEU A 32 -15.59 43.54 -16.15
CA LEU A 32 -14.18 43.77 -15.79
C LEU A 32 -13.31 42.65 -16.33
N THR A 33 -12.00 42.86 -16.37
CA THR A 33 -11.07 41.73 -16.51
C THR A 33 -11.13 40.87 -15.25
N THR A 34 -10.89 39.57 -15.38
CA THR A 34 -10.92 38.62 -14.25
C THR A 34 -10.06 39.08 -13.07
N MET A 35 -8.88 39.62 -13.34
CA MET A 35 -7.97 40.14 -12.31
C MET A 35 -8.51 41.41 -11.64
N ALA A 36 -9.14 42.32 -12.39
CA ALA A 36 -9.74 43.52 -11.81
C ALA A 36 -10.97 43.16 -10.94
N ALA A 37 -11.80 42.22 -11.40
CA ALA A 37 -12.93 41.70 -10.63
C ALA A 37 -12.47 41.05 -9.31
N LEU A 38 -11.42 40.22 -9.36
CA LEU A 38 -10.83 39.60 -8.17
C LEU A 38 -10.29 40.66 -7.20
N ARG A 39 -9.51 41.62 -7.69
CA ARG A 39 -8.98 42.72 -6.86
C ARG A 39 -10.10 43.48 -6.18
N ARG A 40 -11.16 43.85 -6.90
CA ARG A 40 -12.31 44.57 -6.34
C ARG A 40 -13.04 43.75 -5.28
N ARG A 41 -13.17 42.43 -5.46
CA ARG A 41 -13.75 41.54 -4.43
C ARG A 41 -12.90 41.45 -3.17
N LEU A 42 -11.57 41.57 -3.31
CA LEU A 42 -10.63 41.53 -2.18
C LEU A 42 -10.36 42.91 -1.56
N GLN A 43 -10.79 44.01 -2.20
CA GLN A 43 -10.72 45.36 -1.65
C GLN A 43 -11.67 45.52 -0.44
N GLY A 44 -11.33 46.43 0.48
CA GLY A 44 -12.16 46.72 1.66
C GLY A 44 -11.75 46.00 2.95
N GLY A 45 -10.47 45.68 3.12
CA GLY A 45 -9.97 45.15 4.40
C GLY A 45 -10.19 43.64 4.60
N VAL A 46 -10.75 42.94 3.61
CA VAL A 46 -11.17 41.53 3.71
C VAL A 46 -10.01 40.62 4.12
N LEU A 47 -8.81 40.85 3.59
CA LEU A 47 -7.62 40.06 3.95
C LEU A 47 -7.19 40.33 5.40
N GLN A 48 -7.21 41.58 5.86
CA GLN A 48 -6.93 41.90 7.27
C GLN A 48 -7.98 41.29 8.20
N GLN A 49 -9.26 41.33 7.81
CA GLN A 49 -10.35 40.73 8.58
C GLN A 49 -10.23 39.20 8.62
N ALA A 50 -9.87 38.56 7.50
CA ALA A 50 -9.61 37.12 7.45
C ALA A 50 -8.45 36.73 8.36
N ALA A 51 -7.36 37.51 8.35
CA ALA A 51 -6.23 37.31 9.26
C ALA A 51 -6.64 37.43 10.74
N ALA A 52 -7.45 38.44 11.09
CA ALA A 52 -7.97 38.59 12.45
C ALA A 52 -8.90 37.44 12.86
N GLN A 53 -9.73 36.94 11.94
CA GLN A 53 -10.57 35.78 12.19
C GLN A 53 -9.77 34.49 12.38
N LEU A 54 -8.71 34.27 11.61
CA LEU A 54 -7.78 33.14 11.79
C LEU A 54 -7.15 33.14 13.18
N GLN A 55 -6.70 34.30 13.67
CA GLN A 55 -6.18 34.43 15.04
C GLN A 55 -7.24 34.16 16.11
N SER A 56 -8.50 34.51 15.85
CA SER A 56 -9.61 34.18 16.76
C SER A 56 -9.89 32.68 16.78
N VAL A 57 -9.89 32.05 15.61
CA VAL A 57 -10.09 30.59 15.46
C VAL A 57 -9.02 29.82 16.24
N GLN A 58 -7.75 30.24 16.15
CA GLN A 58 -6.65 29.61 16.92
C GLN A 58 -6.93 29.55 18.43
N ARG A 59 -7.53 30.61 19.00
CA ARG A 59 -7.83 30.68 20.44
C ARG A 59 -9.07 29.92 20.86
N GLN A 60 -9.92 29.53 19.90
CA GLN A 60 -11.24 28.96 20.15
C GLN A 60 -11.34 27.48 19.74
N PHE A 61 -10.24 26.88 19.29
CA PHE A 61 -10.22 25.46 18.93
C PHE A 61 -10.69 24.60 20.10
N GLN A 62 -11.74 23.83 19.86
CA GLN A 62 -12.08 22.69 20.70
C GLN A 62 -11.09 21.55 20.42
N GLU A 63 -10.93 20.63 21.37
CA GLU A 63 -10.00 19.49 21.25
C GLU A 63 -10.21 18.70 19.96
N LYS A 64 -11.48 18.48 19.57
CA LYS A 64 -11.85 17.77 18.33
C LYS A 64 -11.43 18.53 17.05
N GLU A 65 -11.57 19.85 17.04
CA GLU A 65 -11.19 20.68 15.90
C GLU A 65 -9.66 20.74 15.78
N ALA A 66 -8.95 20.78 16.93
CA ALA A 66 -7.50 20.74 16.97
C ALA A 66 -6.97 19.39 16.45
N GLN A 67 -7.61 18.28 16.83
CA GLN A 67 -7.29 16.95 16.32
C GLN A 67 -7.49 16.84 14.80
N ASN A 68 -8.59 17.40 14.28
CA ASN A 68 -8.85 17.46 12.85
C ASN A 68 -7.79 18.29 12.10
N ALA A 69 -7.42 19.45 12.64
CA ALA A 69 -6.36 20.29 12.09
C ALA A 69 -5.02 19.56 12.03
N LEU A 70 -4.62 18.91 13.12
CA LEU A 70 -3.39 18.10 13.17
C LEU A 70 -3.43 16.94 12.17
N THR A 71 -4.60 16.30 12.02
CA THR A 71 -4.79 15.23 11.04
C THR A 71 -4.55 15.75 9.62
N LEU A 72 -5.15 16.89 9.26
CA LEU A 72 -4.95 17.54 7.96
C LEU A 72 -3.49 17.92 7.73
N LEU A 73 -2.81 18.48 8.73
CA LEU A 73 -1.41 18.89 8.60
C LEU A 73 -0.43 17.70 8.53
N ALA A 74 -0.77 16.55 9.12
CA ALA A 74 0.11 15.39 9.17
C ALA A 74 0.27 14.63 7.84
N ARG A 75 -0.62 14.84 6.86
CA ARG A 75 -0.53 14.18 5.54
C ARG A 75 0.08 15.10 4.49
N GLU A 76 0.85 14.50 3.59
CA GLU A 76 1.54 15.20 2.49
C GLU A 76 0.56 15.79 1.46
N SER A 77 -0.62 15.18 1.28
CA SER A 77 -1.63 15.71 0.36
C SER A 77 -3.05 15.26 0.68
N TRP A 78 -4.02 16.07 0.24
CA TRP A 78 -5.46 15.83 0.35
C TRP A 78 -6.15 16.11 -0.98
N SER A 79 -7.13 15.27 -1.34
CA SER A 79 -8.10 15.63 -2.37
C SER A 79 -9.18 16.49 -1.74
N VAL A 80 -9.41 17.67 -2.29
CA VAL A 80 -10.43 18.60 -1.82
C VAL A 80 -11.46 18.78 -2.92
N THR A 81 -12.73 18.61 -2.56
CA THR A 81 -13.87 18.84 -3.43
C THR A 81 -14.70 19.99 -2.85
N LEU A 82 -14.84 21.07 -3.62
CA LEU A 82 -15.70 22.20 -3.29
C LEU A 82 -16.94 22.13 -4.19
N GLN A 83 -18.11 21.99 -3.56
CA GLN A 83 -19.39 21.98 -4.26
C GLN A 83 -20.15 23.27 -3.99
N GLY A 84 -20.51 23.98 -5.05
CA GLY A 84 -21.31 25.21 -4.99
C GLY A 84 -22.44 25.16 -6.01
N GLY A 85 -23.65 24.87 -5.55
CA GLY A 85 -24.80 24.63 -6.45
C GLY A 85 -24.59 23.38 -7.31
N ASP A 86 -24.69 23.55 -8.63
CA ASP A 86 -24.46 22.51 -9.65
C ASP A 86 -22.98 22.36 -10.06
N ARG A 87 -22.08 23.16 -9.48
CA ARG A 87 -20.65 23.15 -9.82
C ARG A 87 -19.84 22.41 -8.79
N ILE A 88 -18.92 21.57 -9.29
CA ILE A 88 -17.95 20.84 -8.49
C ILE A 88 -16.55 21.25 -8.94
N LEU A 89 -15.74 21.71 -8.00
CA LEU A 89 -14.32 21.97 -8.20
C LEU A 89 -13.52 20.97 -7.38
N THR A 90 -12.66 20.19 -8.05
CA THR A 90 -11.77 19.22 -7.40
C THR A 90 -10.32 19.66 -7.55
N GLY A 91 -9.53 19.53 -6.50
CA GLY A 91 -8.09 19.81 -6.54
C GLY A 91 -7.33 19.03 -5.48
N THR A 92 -6.00 19.04 -5.59
CA THR A 92 -5.12 18.45 -4.59
C THR A 92 -4.47 19.54 -3.77
N LEU A 93 -4.74 19.57 -2.47
CA LEU A 93 -4.02 20.39 -1.51
C LEU A 93 -2.77 19.63 -1.06
N ARG A 94 -1.57 20.17 -1.29
CA ARG A 94 -0.32 19.53 -0.88
C ARG A 94 0.29 20.27 0.29
N ASN A 95 0.58 19.57 1.38
CA ASN A 95 1.37 20.12 2.47
C ASN A 95 2.84 19.89 2.12
N SER A 96 3.53 20.96 1.72
CA SER A 96 4.94 20.89 1.35
C SER A 96 5.87 20.71 2.57
N GLY A 97 5.38 20.95 3.78
CA GLY A 97 6.20 20.96 5.01
C GLY A 97 7.22 22.10 5.05
N ASP A 98 7.21 22.98 4.04
CA ASP A 98 8.02 24.19 4.01
C ASP A 98 7.37 25.21 4.95
N PRO A 99 8.09 25.74 5.97
CA PRO A 99 7.56 26.79 6.84
C PRO A 99 7.19 28.08 6.07
N ALA A 100 7.61 28.24 4.81
CA ALA A 100 7.15 29.31 3.94
C ALA A 100 5.72 29.10 3.38
N ASP A 101 5.17 27.88 3.43
CA ASP A 101 3.85 27.51 2.91
C ASP A 101 2.71 27.77 3.93
N SER A 102 2.74 28.97 4.51
CA SER A 102 1.78 29.45 5.50
C SER A 102 0.33 29.49 4.99
N LEU A 103 0.12 29.50 3.67
CA LEU A 103 -1.21 29.52 3.06
C LEU A 103 -1.90 28.16 3.13
N THR A 104 -1.17 27.07 2.92
CA THR A 104 -1.72 25.71 3.02
C THR A 104 -2.10 25.40 4.46
N GLU A 105 -1.25 25.77 5.42
CA GLU A 105 -1.54 25.59 6.84
C GLU A 105 -2.77 26.40 7.29
N ALA A 106 -2.85 27.67 6.88
CA ALA A 106 -4.01 28.52 7.16
C ALA A 106 -5.31 27.94 6.58
N LEU A 107 -5.27 27.37 5.37
CA LEU A 107 -6.42 26.72 4.76
C LEU A 107 -6.85 25.46 5.53
N CYS A 108 -5.90 24.61 5.95
CA CYS A 108 -6.19 23.42 6.77
C CYS A 108 -6.85 23.79 8.10
N LEU A 109 -6.36 24.84 8.77
CA LEU A 109 -6.95 25.36 10.01
C LEU A 109 -8.38 25.86 9.80
N LEU A 110 -8.63 26.58 8.70
CA LEU A 110 -9.98 27.04 8.34
C LEU A 110 -10.93 25.88 8.09
N LEU A 111 -10.50 24.86 7.35
CA LEU A 111 -11.30 23.67 7.09
C LEU A 111 -11.66 22.96 8.40
N ALA A 112 -10.69 22.75 9.28
CA ALA A 112 -10.94 22.08 10.56
C ALA A 112 -11.91 22.84 11.48
N ALA A 113 -11.83 24.19 11.51
CA ALA A 113 -12.65 25.01 12.39
C ALA A 113 -14.03 25.36 11.83
N ARG A 114 -14.18 25.44 10.51
CA ARG A 114 -15.42 25.92 9.86
C ARG A 114 -16.23 24.82 9.22
N THR A 115 -15.70 23.60 9.13
CA THR A 115 -16.41 22.48 8.52
C THR A 115 -16.52 21.33 9.50
N LYS A 116 -17.64 20.60 9.43
CA LYS A 116 -17.76 19.32 10.11
C LYS A 116 -17.10 18.28 9.20
N LEU A 117 -15.79 18.13 9.34
CA LEU A 117 -15.06 17.09 8.63
C LEU A 117 -15.54 15.73 9.13
N THR A 118 -16.19 15.00 8.24
CA THR A 118 -16.46 13.57 8.40
C THR A 118 -15.51 12.86 7.48
N GLU A 119 -14.71 11.94 8.03
CA GLU A 119 -13.95 11.02 7.20
C GLU A 119 -14.97 10.17 6.44
N GLU A 120 -15.05 10.37 5.12
CA GLU A 120 -15.86 9.54 4.26
C GLU A 120 -15.18 8.18 4.15
N GLY A 121 -15.43 7.34 5.14
CA GLY A 121 -15.20 5.91 5.02
C GLY A 121 -16.01 5.47 3.82
N THR A 122 -15.33 5.04 2.75
CA THR A 122 -15.89 4.70 1.44
C THR A 122 -17.23 3.99 1.57
N ALA A 123 -18.31 4.75 1.44
CA ALA A 123 -19.66 4.30 1.68
C ALA A 123 -20.25 3.80 0.36
N ARG A 124 -20.35 2.49 0.22
CA ARG A 124 -21.47 1.89 -0.50
C ARG A 124 -22.15 0.91 0.45
N GLU A 125 -23.43 1.19 0.68
CA GLU A 125 -24.48 0.39 1.33
C GLU A 125 -24.56 0.44 2.87
N ARG A 126 -25.38 1.38 3.35
CA ARG A 126 -26.18 1.24 4.57
C ARG A 126 -27.49 0.55 4.21
N GLU A 127 -27.68 -0.66 4.70
CA GLU A 127 -28.97 -1.12 5.22
C GLU A 127 -28.71 -1.77 6.59
N GLU A 128 -29.66 -1.57 7.50
CA GLU A 128 -29.44 -1.46 8.93
C GLU A 128 -29.26 -2.79 9.66
N GLY A 129 -28.26 -2.83 10.56
CA GLY A 129 -28.26 -3.71 11.74
C GLY A 129 -27.03 -4.61 11.90
N HIS A 130 -26.47 -4.61 13.10
CA HIS A 130 -25.48 -5.55 13.66
C HIS A 130 -23.98 -5.32 13.37
N ILE A 131 -23.30 -4.88 14.44
CA ILE A 131 -21.93 -5.25 14.89
C ILE A 131 -21.15 -6.09 13.86
N ASN A 132 -20.44 -5.48 12.90
CA ASN A 132 -19.48 -6.17 12.04
C ASN A 132 -18.56 -5.16 11.35
N ASN A 133 -17.27 -5.18 11.71
CA ASN A 133 -16.22 -4.53 10.91
C ASN A 133 -15.18 -5.59 10.50
N MET A 134 -15.70 -6.68 9.94
CA MET A 134 -15.01 -7.66 9.09
C MET A 134 -15.74 -7.67 7.74
N SER A 135 -15.05 -7.39 6.65
CA SER A 135 -15.65 -7.47 5.32
C SER A 135 -15.40 -8.87 4.75
N THR A 136 -16.40 -9.75 4.84
CA THR A 136 -16.46 -11.01 4.08
C THR A 136 -16.95 -10.69 2.66
N GLN A 137 -16.10 -10.08 1.84
CA GLN A 137 -16.46 -9.81 0.45
C GLN A 137 -16.32 -11.09 -0.37
N SER A 138 -17.35 -11.40 -1.16
CA SER A 138 -17.27 -12.45 -2.18
C SER A 138 -16.58 -11.87 -3.41
N HIS A 139 -15.26 -12.07 -3.52
CA HIS A 139 -14.57 -11.91 -4.80
C HIS A 139 -14.69 -13.24 -5.56
N HIS A 140 -15.43 -13.24 -6.67
CA HIS A 140 -15.63 -14.41 -7.53
C HIS A 140 -16.31 -15.63 -6.88
N GLY A 141 -17.22 -15.44 -5.92
CA GLY A 141 -17.97 -16.55 -5.30
C GLY A 141 -17.24 -17.24 -4.14
N HIS A 142 -16.05 -16.75 -3.76
CA HIS A 142 -15.26 -17.33 -2.68
C HIS A 142 -15.26 -16.43 -1.43
N PRO A 143 -15.43 -16.98 -0.22
CA PRO A 143 -15.31 -16.22 1.02
C PRO A 143 -13.87 -15.75 1.21
N VAL A 144 -13.71 -14.43 1.37
CA VAL A 144 -12.43 -13.74 1.57
C VAL A 144 -12.39 -13.09 2.93
N ILE A 145 -11.26 -13.22 3.61
CA ILE A 145 -10.93 -12.43 4.80
C ILE A 145 -9.73 -11.55 4.47
N SER A 146 -9.91 -10.23 4.50
CA SER A 146 -8.84 -9.24 4.31
C SER A 146 -8.65 -8.44 5.58
N TRP A 147 -7.39 -8.32 6.04
CA TRP A 147 -7.03 -7.54 7.22
C TRP A 147 -6.40 -6.20 6.83
N PRO A 148 -6.79 -5.08 7.47
CA PRO A 148 -6.10 -3.82 7.29
C PRO A 148 -4.73 -3.87 7.97
N CYS A 149 -3.65 -3.90 7.19
CA CYS A 149 -2.27 -4.02 7.66
C CYS A 149 -1.73 -2.81 8.46
N ASN A 150 -2.56 -1.99 9.13
CA ASN A 150 -2.06 -0.74 9.72
C ASN A 150 -2.90 -0.12 10.86
N ASN A 151 -3.76 -0.87 11.56
CA ASN A 151 -4.60 -0.27 12.59
C ASN A 151 -3.94 -0.32 13.98
N ASN A 152 -3.53 0.81 14.54
CA ASN A 152 -2.79 0.87 15.82
C ASN A 152 -3.65 0.64 17.09
N ASN A 153 -4.87 0.11 16.97
CA ASN A 153 -5.80 0.01 18.10
C ASN A 153 -5.92 -1.43 18.63
N ASN A 154 -5.37 -1.69 19.82
CA ASN A 154 -5.26 -3.04 20.41
C ASN A 154 -6.62 -3.73 20.65
N ASN A 155 -7.63 -3.00 21.15
CA ASN A 155 -8.94 -3.58 21.46
C ASN A 155 -9.73 -4.00 20.21
N TYR A 156 -9.33 -3.49 19.04
CA TYR A 156 -9.93 -3.90 17.77
C TYR A 156 -9.50 -5.33 17.38
N TYR A 157 -8.31 -5.78 17.77
CA TYR A 157 -7.78 -7.06 17.30
C TYR A 157 -8.44 -8.27 17.94
N GLU A 158 -8.78 -8.25 19.23
CA GLU A 158 -9.37 -9.43 19.90
C GLU A 158 -10.80 -9.72 19.40
N ALA A 159 -11.66 -8.70 19.36
CA ALA A 159 -13.04 -8.87 18.88
C ALA A 159 -13.09 -9.24 17.40
N VAL A 160 -12.20 -8.66 16.58
CA VAL A 160 -12.09 -9.01 15.16
C VAL A 160 -11.52 -10.42 15.01
N ALA A 161 -10.52 -10.81 15.81
CA ALA A 161 -9.96 -12.15 15.77
C ALA A 161 -11.00 -13.23 16.09
N GLU A 162 -11.83 -13.04 17.13
CA GLU A 162 -12.87 -14.01 17.48
C GLU A 162 -13.96 -14.12 16.40
N ALA A 163 -14.41 -12.99 15.84
CA ALA A 163 -15.30 -13.00 14.68
C ALA A 163 -14.66 -13.72 13.48
N THR A 164 -13.35 -13.51 13.26
CA THR A 164 -12.60 -14.12 12.17
C THR A 164 -12.48 -15.62 12.33
N LEU A 165 -12.18 -16.10 13.54
CA LEU A 165 -12.11 -17.52 13.85
C LEU A 165 -13.44 -18.22 13.58
N ARG A 166 -14.57 -17.58 13.89
CA ARG A 166 -15.91 -18.12 13.58
C ARG A 166 -16.21 -18.16 12.09
N ALA A 167 -15.71 -17.20 11.32
CA ALA A 167 -15.91 -17.12 9.87
C ALA A 167 -14.91 -17.95 9.05
N ALA A 168 -13.82 -18.42 9.66
CA ALA A 168 -12.71 -19.11 8.98
C ALA A 168 -13.06 -20.45 8.31
N PRO A 169 -13.99 -21.29 8.83
CA PRO A 169 -14.36 -22.53 8.15
C PRO A 169 -14.91 -22.30 6.74
N GLY A 170 -14.30 -22.92 5.73
CA GLY A 170 -14.71 -22.75 4.33
C GLY A 170 -14.02 -21.59 3.61
N VAL A 171 -13.19 -20.81 4.29
CA VAL A 171 -12.42 -19.73 3.68
C VAL A 171 -11.36 -20.29 2.76
N THR A 172 -11.31 -19.75 1.55
CA THR A 172 -10.34 -20.17 0.52
C THR A 172 -9.26 -19.11 0.29
N TRP A 173 -9.47 -17.88 0.73
CA TRP A 173 -8.48 -16.82 0.65
C TRP A 173 -8.42 -15.96 1.92
N ILE A 174 -7.21 -15.82 2.46
CA ILE A 174 -6.88 -14.89 3.55
C ILE A 174 -5.78 -13.93 3.08
N GLY A 175 -6.03 -12.63 3.19
CA GLY A 175 -5.12 -11.56 2.79
C GLY A 175 -4.59 -10.75 3.96
N GLY A 176 -3.26 -10.64 4.08
CA GLY A 176 -2.58 -9.64 4.91
C GLY A 176 -2.60 -9.92 6.40
N VAL A 177 -2.47 -11.19 6.82
CA VAL A 177 -2.37 -11.52 8.24
C VAL A 177 -0.99 -11.12 8.75
N ASP A 178 -0.95 -10.14 9.64
CA ASP A 178 0.27 -9.74 10.33
C ASP A 178 0.48 -10.62 11.57
N CYS A 179 1.54 -11.41 11.52
CA CYS A 179 2.02 -12.29 12.59
C CYS A 179 3.08 -11.61 13.47
N GLY A 180 3.42 -10.35 13.17
CA GLY A 180 4.44 -9.54 13.84
C GLY A 180 4.10 -9.19 15.28
N PRO A 181 5.08 -8.78 16.09
CA PRO A 181 4.80 -8.22 17.40
C PRO A 181 4.20 -6.84 17.17
N ASN A 182 3.06 -6.55 17.79
CA ASN A 182 2.61 -5.17 17.81
C ASN A 182 3.69 -4.36 18.56
N PRO A 183 4.25 -3.28 17.99
CA PRO A 183 5.32 -2.52 18.62
C PRO A 183 5.00 -1.99 20.03
N ARG A 184 3.71 -1.94 20.38
CA ARG A 184 3.20 -1.51 21.69
C ARG A 184 2.90 -2.67 22.64
N LEU A 185 2.92 -3.91 22.17
CA LEU A 185 2.65 -5.10 22.98
C LEU A 185 3.90 -5.98 23.04
N THR A 186 4.26 -6.40 24.25
CA THR A 186 5.35 -7.36 24.47
C THR A 186 4.95 -8.78 24.04
N ASN A 187 3.67 -9.02 23.76
CA ASN A 187 3.13 -10.34 23.48
C ASN A 187 2.71 -10.44 22.01
N TRP A 188 3.09 -11.56 21.40
CA TRP A 188 2.75 -11.89 20.04
C TRP A 188 1.27 -12.32 19.94
N PRO A 189 0.57 -11.93 18.87
CA PRO A 189 -0.82 -12.33 18.68
C PRO A 189 -0.94 -13.83 18.40
N THR A 190 -1.33 -14.61 19.42
CA THR A 190 -1.61 -16.06 19.28
C THR A 190 -2.79 -16.34 18.34
N TRP A 191 -3.70 -15.38 18.19
CA TRP A 191 -4.88 -15.53 17.34
C TRP A 191 -4.54 -15.81 15.87
N SER A 192 -3.42 -15.28 15.37
CA SER A 192 -3.02 -15.45 13.98
C SER A 192 -2.69 -16.91 13.67
N LEU A 193 -2.01 -17.60 14.59
CA LEU A 193 -1.73 -19.03 14.48
C LEU A 193 -3.01 -19.87 14.54
N GLU A 194 -3.92 -19.57 15.47
CA GLU A 194 -5.19 -20.28 15.59
C GLU A 194 -6.08 -20.08 14.35
N LEU A 195 -6.09 -18.87 13.78
CA LEU A 195 -6.78 -18.60 12.52
C LEU A 195 -6.25 -19.48 11.39
N LEU A 196 -4.93 -19.60 11.26
CA LEU A 196 -4.33 -20.45 10.23
C LEU A 196 -4.67 -21.93 10.44
N LYS A 197 -4.68 -22.42 11.69
CA LYS A 197 -5.07 -23.81 12.00
C LYS A 197 -6.52 -24.09 11.61
N VAL A 198 -7.44 -23.17 11.92
CA VAL A 198 -8.87 -23.33 11.58
C VAL A 198 -9.10 -23.27 10.07
N ALA A 199 -8.44 -22.36 9.36
CA ALA A 199 -8.60 -22.18 7.91
C ALA A 199 -7.82 -23.22 7.08
N ALA A 200 -6.80 -23.88 7.66
CA ALA A 200 -5.88 -24.78 6.95
C ALA A 200 -6.52 -25.79 5.99
N PRO A 201 -7.65 -26.46 6.33
CA PRO A 201 -8.23 -27.48 5.46
C PRO A 201 -8.78 -26.94 4.13
N THR A 202 -9.21 -25.68 4.10
CA THR A 202 -9.90 -25.08 2.94
C THR A 202 -9.11 -23.99 2.24
N LEU A 203 -8.03 -23.50 2.85
CA LEU A 203 -7.30 -22.35 2.35
C LEU A 203 -6.51 -22.66 1.08
N GLU A 204 -6.72 -21.85 0.04
CA GLU A 204 -6.06 -21.97 -1.27
C GLU A 204 -5.08 -20.83 -1.56
N LYS A 205 -5.38 -19.63 -1.02
CA LYS A 205 -4.55 -18.43 -1.16
C LYS A 205 -4.29 -17.81 0.20
N LEU A 206 -3.04 -17.47 0.47
CA LEU A 206 -2.64 -16.86 1.73
C LEU A 206 -1.60 -15.76 1.51
N ARG A 207 -1.77 -14.64 2.21
CA ARG A 207 -0.71 -13.65 2.42
C ARG A 207 -0.42 -13.48 3.90
N LEU A 208 0.84 -13.69 4.27
CA LEU A 208 1.38 -13.50 5.62
C LEU A 208 2.40 -12.38 5.65
N ASP A 209 2.28 -11.53 6.65
CA ASP A 209 3.27 -10.52 7.00
C ASP A 209 3.89 -10.93 8.36
N ASN A 210 5.22 -10.89 8.47
CA ASN A 210 6.02 -11.24 9.65
C ASN A 210 5.77 -12.64 10.26
N PRO A 211 5.65 -13.73 9.46
CA PRO A 211 5.42 -15.06 10.02
C PRO A 211 6.53 -15.52 10.97
N ARG A 212 6.17 -16.41 11.88
CA ARG A 212 7.11 -17.16 12.76
C ARG A 212 7.22 -18.61 12.30
N GLU A 213 8.14 -19.36 12.92
CA GLU A 213 8.36 -20.78 12.65
C GLU A 213 7.08 -21.62 12.74
N GLU A 214 6.30 -21.45 13.82
CA GLU A 214 5.03 -22.15 14.02
C GLU A 214 4.02 -21.87 12.90
N HIS A 215 3.98 -20.63 12.39
CA HIS A 215 3.12 -20.27 11.27
C HIS A 215 3.56 -21.00 9.99
N LEU A 216 4.87 -21.08 9.73
CA LEU A 216 5.37 -21.80 8.56
C LEU A 216 5.09 -23.29 8.62
N HIS A 217 5.16 -23.92 9.80
CA HIS A 217 4.77 -25.33 9.95
C HIS A 217 3.30 -25.54 9.59
N VAL A 218 2.39 -24.72 10.13
CA VAL A 218 0.96 -24.82 9.79
C VAL A 218 0.72 -24.59 8.31
N VAL A 219 1.35 -23.57 7.72
CA VAL A 219 1.24 -23.25 6.28
C VAL A 219 1.76 -24.38 5.40
N HIS A 220 2.88 -24.99 5.77
CA HIS A 220 3.47 -26.12 5.06
C HIS A 220 2.56 -27.36 5.07
N ASP A 221 1.74 -27.51 6.11
CA ASP A 221 0.79 -28.60 6.25
C ASP A 221 -0.58 -28.36 5.59
N MET A 222 -0.83 -27.18 5.02
CA MET A 222 -2.11 -26.86 4.38
C MET A 222 -2.28 -27.64 3.07
N PRO A 223 -3.25 -28.59 2.98
CA PRO A 223 -3.36 -29.51 1.84
C PRO A 223 -3.82 -28.84 0.54
N ARG A 224 -4.54 -27.72 0.66
CA ARG A 224 -5.15 -27.00 -0.46
C ARG A 224 -4.41 -25.73 -0.87
N LEU A 225 -3.36 -25.34 -0.14
CA LEU A 225 -2.69 -24.08 -0.40
C LEU A 225 -1.96 -24.15 -1.75
N ARG A 226 -2.31 -23.25 -2.67
CA ARG A 226 -1.70 -23.15 -4.00
C ARG A 226 -0.92 -21.87 -4.18
N ARG A 227 -1.29 -20.81 -3.45
CA ARG A 227 -0.69 -19.48 -3.58
C ARG A 227 -0.30 -18.93 -2.22
N LEU A 228 0.98 -18.60 -2.06
CA LEU A 228 1.52 -18.05 -0.83
C LEU A 228 2.32 -16.77 -1.10
N GLU A 229 1.94 -15.68 -0.45
CA GLU A 229 2.75 -14.46 -0.33
C GLU A 229 3.25 -14.32 1.10
N MET A 230 4.54 -14.09 1.26
CA MET A 230 5.16 -13.86 2.57
C MET A 230 6.05 -12.63 2.53
N ARG A 231 5.90 -11.78 3.53
CA ARG A 231 6.77 -10.63 3.75
C ARG A 231 7.31 -10.66 5.17
N VAL A 232 8.61 -10.51 5.34
CA VAL A 232 9.26 -10.44 6.66
C VAL A 232 9.87 -9.05 6.82
N SER A 233 9.41 -8.32 7.84
CA SER A 233 9.85 -6.96 8.13
C SER A 233 11.35 -6.90 8.37
N ARG A 234 11.96 -5.83 7.85
CA ARG A 234 13.41 -5.60 7.94
C ARG A 234 13.84 -5.02 9.28
N ASN A 235 12.91 -4.44 10.03
CA ASN A 235 13.19 -3.65 11.23
C ASN A 235 13.12 -4.46 12.52
N GLU A 236 12.73 -5.73 12.45
CA GLU A 236 12.63 -6.58 13.62
C GLU A 236 14.01 -7.16 13.98
N SER A 237 14.70 -6.45 14.86
CA SER A 237 15.95 -6.90 15.50
C SER A 237 15.71 -7.95 16.60
N GLY A 238 14.49 -8.45 16.75
CA GLY A 238 14.10 -9.39 17.80
C GLY A 238 14.64 -10.80 17.58
N SER A 239 15.13 -11.42 18.65
CA SER A 239 15.40 -12.86 18.71
C SER A 239 14.07 -13.62 18.48
N GLY A 240 13.96 -14.38 17.40
CA GLY A 240 12.77 -15.15 17.06
C GLY A 240 12.13 -14.86 15.70
N THR A 241 12.69 -13.94 14.90
CA THR A 241 12.23 -13.72 13.52
C THR A 241 12.81 -14.77 12.56
N LEU A 242 12.02 -15.16 11.55
CA LEU A 242 12.43 -16.10 10.51
C LEU A 242 13.64 -15.65 9.68
N ARG A 243 14.01 -14.38 9.79
CA ARG A 243 15.17 -13.82 9.10
C ARG A 243 16.48 -14.30 9.73
N SER A 244 16.49 -14.55 11.04
CA SER A 244 17.65 -15.05 11.78
C SER A 244 17.63 -16.57 11.97
N ASN A 245 16.44 -17.19 11.91
CA ASN A 245 16.30 -18.63 12.10
C ASN A 245 16.50 -19.39 10.77
N ASN A 246 17.35 -20.41 10.82
CA ASN A 246 17.58 -21.35 9.72
C ASN A 246 16.58 -22.50 9.81
N LEU A 247 15.30 -22.20 9.60
CA LEU A 247 14.25 -23.20 9.65
C LEU A 247 14.36 -24.14 8.44
N VAL A 248 14.39 -25.44 8.71
CA VAL A 248 14.34 -26.46 7.66
C VAL A 248 12.98 -27.13 7.69
N LEU A 249 12.16 -26.85 6.69
CA LEU A 249 10.89 -27.54 6.50
C LEU A 249 11.12 -28.96 5.97
N PRO A 250 10.33 -29.96 6.42
CA PRO A 250 10.40 -31.30 5.87
C PRO A 250 9.98 -31.33 4.40
N ALA A 251 10.32 -32.42 3.70
CA ALA A 251 9.79 -32.65 2.36
C ALA A 251 8.27 -32.89 2.43
N LEU A 252 7.54 -32.44 1.41
CA LEU A 252 6.12 -32.75 1.30
C LEU A 252 5.90 -34.25 1.19
N LEU A 253 4.88 -34.75 1.89
CA LEU A 253 4.44 -36.13 1.75
C LEU A 253 3.96 -36.40 0.32
N PRO A 254 4.24 -37.60 -0.24
CA PRO A 254 3.71 -38.00 -1.54
C PRO A 254 2.18 -37.84 -1.61
N GLY A 255 1.68 -37.32 -2.72
CA GLY A 255 0.24 -37.12 -2.93
C GLY A 255 -0.32 -35.81 -2.36
N ARG A 256 0.48 -35.00 -1.66
CA ARG A 256 0.12 -33.61 -1.37
C ARG A 256 0.43 -32.74 -2.59
N ASP A 257 -0.58 -31.98 -3.00
CA ASP A 257 -0.38 -30.90 -3.95
C ASP A 257 0.40 -29.77 -3.26
N GLY A 258 1.56 -29.40 -3.81
CA GLY A 258 2.34 -28.29 -3.28
C GLY A 258 1.88 -26.91 -3.78
N LEU A 259 2.64 -25.88 -3.39
CA LEU A 259 2.44 -24.52 -3.89
C LEU A 259 2.67 -24.47 -5.40
N ARG A 260 1.84 -23.68 -6.10
CA ARG A 260 2.00 -23.33 -7.52
C ARG A 260 2.56 -21.92 -7.70
N TRP A 261 2.26 -21.02 -6.77
CA TRP A 261 2.76 -19.65 -6.79
C TRP A 261 3.31 -19.26 -5.42
N LEU A 262 4.50 -18.69 -5.40
CA LEU A 262 5.18 -18.26 -4.18
C LEU A 262 5.80 -16.87 -4.39
N SER A 263 5.49 -15.92 -3.50
CA SER A 263 6.18 -14.63 -3.40
C SER A 263 6.78 -14.45 -2.03
N VAL A 264 8.08 -14.12 -1.97
CA VAL A 264 8.82 -14.02 -0.71
C VAL A 264 9.65 -12.76 -0.65
N ASP A 265 9.47 -11.99 0.43
CA ASP A 265 10.35 -10.92 0.87
C ASP A 265 10.92 -11.21 2.27
N GLY A 266 12.24 -11.10 2.43
CA GLY A 266 12.90 -11.09 3.73
C GLY A 266 13.14 -12.44 4.43
N LEU A 267 12.78 -13.59 3.84
CA LEU A 267 13.13 -14.90 4.43
C LEU A 267 14.65 -15.16 4.44
N SER A 268 15.12 -15.87 5.47
CA SER A 268 16.49 -16.37 5.50
C SER A 268 16.76 -17.32 4.33
N ARG A 269 18.02 -17.38 3.90
CA ARG A 269 18.42 -18.18 2.75
C ARG A 269 18.11 -19.67 2.95
N VAL A 270 18.38 -20.19 4.15
CA VAL A 270 18.15 -21.61 4.49
C VAL A 270 16.66 -21.93 4.49
N THR A 271 15.84 -21.08 5.09
CA THR A 271 14.39 -21.26 5.14
C THR A 271 13.76 -21.18 3.74
N LEU A 272 14.19 -20.23 2.91
CA LEU A 272 13.73 -20.21 1.52
C LEU A 272 14.18 -21.47 0.76
N GLN A 273 15.41 -21.93 0.95
CA GLN A 273 15.90 -23.13 0.27
C GLN A 273 15.09 -24.37 0.62
N SER A 274 14.78 -24.58 1.91
CA SER A 274 13.99 -25.72 2.37
C SER A 274 12.56 -25.66 1.82
N LEU A 275 11.93 -24.49 1.83
CA LEU A 275 10.60 -24.27 1.25
C LEU A 275 10.59 -24.55 -0.26
N LEU A 276 11.57 -24.03 -1.00
CA LEU A 276 11.66 -24.24 -2.45
C LEU A 276 11.89 -25.72 -2.81
N ARG A 277 12.73 -26.44 -2.05
CA ARG A 277 12.91 -27.88 -2.25
C ARG A 277 11.65 -28.67 -1.98
N ALA A 278 10.93 -28.33 -0.90
CA ALA A 278 9.68 -28.99 -0.54
C ALA A 278 8.61 -28.85 -1.63
N HIS A 279 8.58 -27.73 -2.34
CA HIS A 279 7.58 -27.44 -3.39
C HIS A 279 8.14 -27.50 -4.82
N GLY A 280 9.36 -28.01 -5.04
CA GLY A 280 10.03 -27.92 -6.33
C GLY A 280 9.36 -28.70 -7.47
N GLN A 281 8.52 -29.69 -7.13
CA GLN A 281 7.74 -30.46 -8.12
C GLN A 281 6.42 -29.80 -8.51
N SER A 282 5.95 -28.80 -7.77
CA SER A 282 4.64 -28.18 -7.98
C SER A 282 4.71 -26.68 -8.28
N LEU A 283 5.81 -26.03 -7.93
CA LEU A 283 5.93 -24.57 -7.98
C LEU A 283 6.12 -24.11 -9.43
N GLU A 284 5.11 -23.42 -9.97
CA GLU A 284 5.06 -22.92 -11.35
C GLU A 284 5.58 -21.48 -11.46
N GLU A 285 5.31 -20.66 -10.44
CA GLU A 285 5.71 -19.25 -10.40
C GLU A 285 6.41 -18.90 -9.08
N LEU A 286 7.55 -18.23 -9.19
CA LEU A 286 8.33 -17.76 -8.05
C LEU A 286 8.64 -16.26 -8.19
N VAL A 287 8.32 -15.49 -7.16
CA VAL A 287 8.65 -14.07 -7.03
C VAL A 287 9.61 -13.88 -5.86
N LEU A 288 10.79 -13.33 -6.14
CA LEU A 288 11.83 -13.10 -5.13
C LEU A 288 12.15 -11.61 -5.02
N TRP A 289 12.01 -11.08 -3.81
CA TRP A 289 12.46 -9.72 -3.47
C TRP A 289 13.92 -9.76 -3.03
N MET A 290 14.82 -9.28 -3.89
CA MET A 290 16.27 -9.35 -3.63
C MET A 290 17.03 -8.27 -4.41
N GLY A 291 18.31 -8.08 -4.09
CA GLY A 291 19.19 -7.09 -4.71
C GLY A 291 20.19 -7.68 -5.72
N THR A 292 20.99 -6.80 -6.31
CA THR A 292 22.15 -7.16 -7.17
C THR A 292 23.46 -7.10 -6.38
N GLU A 293 24.54 -7.71 -6.89
CA GLU A 293 25.84 -7.83 -6.20
C GLU A 293 26.50 -6.47 -5.90
N ALA A 294 26.27 -5.48 -6.75
CA ALA A 294 27.01 -4.22 -6.76
C ALA A 294 26.73 -3.26 -5.58
N ALA A 295 25.89 -3.64 -4.62
CA ALA A 295 25.52 -2.71 -3.55
C ALA A 295 26.67 -2.34 -2.61
N GLY A 296 27.83 -3.01 -2.62
CA GLY A 296 29.03 -2.66 -1.84
C GLY A 296 28.87 -2.55 -0.30
N LEU A 297 27.66 -2.70 0.23
CA LEU A 297 27.30 -2.42 1.62
C LEU A 297 27.56 -3.61 2.55
N GLY A 298 28.20 -4.67 2.07
CA GLY A 298 28.49 -5.88 2.85
C GLY A 298 27.24 -6.56 3.43
N ARG A 299 26.05 -6.27 2.90
CA ARG A 299 24.81 -6.86 3.39
C ARG A 299 24.70 -8.27 2.79
N GLY A 300 24.49 -9.31 3.58
CA GLY A 300 24.32 -10.65 3.03
C GLY A 300 23.01 -10.78 2.21
N TRP A 301 22.61 -12.02 1.99
CA TRP A 301 21.27 -12.35 1.52
C TRP A 301 20.17 -11.57 2.30
N PRO A 302 19.09 -11.08 1.65
CA PRO A 302 18.78 -11.13 0.21
C PRO A 302 19.31 -9.90 -0.57
N TYR A 303 20.16 -9.07 0.02
CA TYR A 303 20.64 -7.84 -0.61
C TYR A 303 21.70 -8.12 -1.68
N HIS A 304 22.55 -9.13 -1.44
CA HIS A 304 23.55 -9.59 -2.38
C HIS A 304 23.29 -11.06 -2.70
N CYS A 305 23.03 -11.34 -3.98
CA CYS A 305 22.64 -12.67 -4.47
C CYS A 305 23.42 -13.03 -5.75
N ALA A 306 24.73 -12.79 -5.78
CA ALA A 306 25.58 -13.11 -6.94
C ALA A 306 25.47 -14.60 -7.34
N ASP A 307 25.31 -15.46 -6.33
CA ASP A 307 25.18 -16.91 -6.44
C ASP A 307 23.73 -17.40 -6.53
N LEU A 308 22.79 -16.53 -6.93
CA LEU A 308 21.37 -16.89 -7.08
C LEU A 308 21.17 -18.11 -8.00
N HIS A 309 21.96 -18.21 -9.07
CA HIS A 309 21.91 -19.34 -10.00
C HIS A 309 22.24 -20.68 -9.30
N VAL A 310 23.32 -20.72 -8.51
CA VAL A 310 23.67 -21.90 -7.70
C VAL A 310 22.54 -22.23 -6.70
N PHE A 311 21.98 -21.19 -6.07
CA PHE A 311 20.89 -21.36 -5.12
C PHE A 311 19.66 -22.03 -5.74
N VAL A 312 19.18 -21.54 -6.89
CA VAL A 312 17.97 -22.09 -7.54
C VAL A 312 18.22 -23.46 -8.17
N GLU A 313 19.42 -23.73 -8.69
CA GLU A 313 19.82 -25.04 -9.21
C GLU A 313 19.69 -26.12 -8.12
N GLN A 314 20.18 -25.82 -6.91
CA GLN A 314 20.12 -26.70 -5.75
C GLN A 314 18.70 -26.91 -5.18
N CYS A 315 17.71 -26.14 -5.63
CA CYS A 315 16.32 -26.28 -5.21
C CYS A 315 15.53 -27.30 -6.04
N GLY A 316 16.02 -27.69 -7.23
CA GLY A 316 15.35 -28.71 -8.05
C GLY A 316 13.93 -28.32 -8.50
N LEU A 317 13.76 -27.07 -8.97
CA LEU A 317 12.48 -26.46 -9.34
C LEU A 317 11.98 -26.96 -10.72
N ARG A 318 11.52 -28.21 -10.80
CA ARG A 318 11.18 -28.90 -12.06
C ARG A 318 9.90 -28.40 -12.72
N ALA A 319 8.94 -27.89 -11.95
CA ALA A 319 7.68 -27.38 -12.47
C ALA A 319 7.70 -25.88 -12.79
N LEU A 320 8.81 -25.20 -12.49
CA LEU A 320 8.89 -23.75 -12.58
C LEU A 320 8.79 -23.31 -14.05
N ARG A 321 7.91 -22.35 -14.30
CA ARG A 321 7.69 -21.74 -15.62
C ARG A 321 8.11 -20.29 -15.64
N ARG A 322 7.98 -19.60 -14.50
CA ARG A 322 8.28 -18.18 -14.37
C ARG A 322 9.01 -17.87 -13.07
N LEU A 323 10.10 -17.12 -13.17
CA LEU A 323 10.85 -16.57 -12.07
C LEU A 323 10.93 -15.05 -12.22
N LEU A 324 10.31 -14.32 -11.30
CA LEU A 324 10.31 -12.87 -11.26
C LEU A 324 11.22 -12.37 -10.13
N LEU A 325 12.26 -11.63 -10.51
CA LEU A 325 13.19 -10.97 -9.60
C LEU A 325 12.70 -9.55 -9.35
N TRP A 326 12.08 -9.33 -8.19
CA TRP A 326 11.56 -8.03 -7.81
C TRP A 326 12.64 -7.20 -7.12
N ARG A 327 12.85 -5.99 -7.64
CA ARG A 327 13.98 -5.10 -7.28
C ARG A 327 13.50 -3.74 -6.76
N GLN A 328 12.23 -3.64 -6.37
CA GLN A 328 11.59 -2.36 -6.09
C GLN A 328 12.09 -1.74 -4.78
N LEU A 329 12.22 -0.42 -4.86
CA LEU A 329 12.62 0.50 -3.80
C LEU A 329 11.49 0.57 -2.77
N LEU A 330 11.70 0.03 -1.57
CA LEU A 330 10.78 0.28 -0.45
C LEU A 330 11.02 1.70 0.09
N GLY A 331 10.49 2.69 -0.64
CA GLY A 331 10.33 4.07 -0.19
C GLY A 331 11.62 4.90 0.01
N PRO A 332 11.46 6.21 0.29
CA PRO A 332 12.56 7.17 0.38
C PRO A 332 13.51 6.98 1.58
N ARG A 333 13.22 6.01 2.47
CA ARG A 333 13.97 5.79 3.73
C ARG A 333 14.59 4.41 3.88
N ALA A 334 14.30 3.44 3.00
CA ALA A 334 15.06 2.18 3.00
C ALA A 334 16.28 2.37 2.10
N PRO A 335 17.50 1.98 2.54
CA PRO A 335 18.65 1.93 1.63
C PRO A 335 18.26 1.04 0.46
N ASN A 336 18.22 1.66 -0.72
CA ASN A 336 17.73 1.10 -1.96
C ASN A 336 18.23 -0.34 -2.14
N LEU A 337 17.33 -1.28 -2.48
CA LEU A 337 17.78 -2.53 -3.10
C LEU A 337 18.51 -2.10 -4.38
N TYR A 338 19.84 -2.10 -4.32
CA TYR A 338 20.65 -1.58 -5.39
C TYR A 338 20.40 -2.43 -6.63
N HIS A 339 20.06 -1.74 -7.71
CA HIS A 339 19.76 -2.34 -8.99
C HIS A 339 20.67 -1.70 -10.03
N ASP A 340 21.78 -2.35 -10.27
CA ASP A 340 22.60 -2.10 -11.45
C ASP A 340 22.04 -2.92 -12.64
N PRO A 341 21.66 -2.27 -13.76
CA PRO A 341 21.12 -2.99 -14.91
C PRO A 341 22.06 -4.03 -15.52
N ASP A 342 23.38 -3.79 -15.53
CA ASP A 342 24.37 -4.72 -16.10
C ASP A 342 24.52 -5.96 -15.23
N GLU A 343 24.68 -5.77 -13.91
CA GLU A 343 24.71 -6.90 -12.97
C GLU A 343 23.37 -7.64 -12.93
N CYS A 344 22.24 -6.93 -13.07
CA CYS A 344 20.94 -7.58 -13.20
C CYS A 344 20.88 -8.47 -14.45
N ARG A 345 21.33 -7.98 -15.60
CA ARG A 345 21.35 -8.77 -16.85
C ARG A 345 22.24 -10.00 -16.73
N LYS A 346 23.43 -9.84 -16.13
CA LYS A 346 24.36 -10.95 -15.87
C LYS A 346 23.74 -12.00 -14.95
N GLN A 347 23.18 -11.57 -13.81
CA GLN A 347 22.49 -12.46 -12.87
C GLN A 347 21.32 -13.21 -13.53
N CYS A 348 20.46 -12.51 -14.28
CA CYS A 348 19.36 -13.15 -15.01
C CYS A 348 19.87 -14.16 -16.04
N THR A 349 20.98 -13.87 -16.72
CA THR A 349 21.60 -14.76 -17.71
C THR A 349 22.10 -16.05 -17.05
N GLU A 350 22.80 -15.94 -15.92
CA GLU A 350 23.26 -17.11 -15.17
C GLU A 350 22.10 -17.97 -14.64
N VAL A 351 21.03 -17.34 -14.18
CA VAL A 351 19.83 -18.05 -13.72
C VAL A 351 19.14 -18.79 -14.89
N ARG A 352 19.04 -18.17 -16.07
CA ARG A 352 18.48 -18.85 -17.26
C ARG A 352 19.32 -20.05 -17.69
N ARG A 353 20.64 -20.00 -17.51
CA ARG A 353 21.55 -21.11 -17.84
C ARG A 353 21.23 -22.37 -17.02
N VAL A 354 20.90 -22.22 -15.74
CA VAL A 354 20.58 -23.34 -14.83
C VAL A 354 19.10 -23.73 -14.81
N LEU A 355 18.22 -22.89 -15.36
CA LEU A 355 16.77 -23.12 -15.47
C LEU A 355 16.32 -23.03 -16.94
N PRO A 356 16.72 -23.98 -17.82
CA PRO A 356 16.36 -23.94 -19.22
C PRO A 356 14.83 -24.02 -19.40
N GLY A 357 14.29 -23.14 -20.25
CA GLY A 357 12.85 -23.06 -20.52
C GLY A 357 12.03 -22.22 -19.52
N VAL A 358 12.64 -21.74 -18.43
CA VAL A 358 11.97 -20.86 -17.46
C VAL A 358 12.05 -19.40 -17.91
N GLN A 359 10.93 -18.69 -17.85
CA GLN A 359 10.91 -17.25 -18.08
C GLN A 359 11.47 -16.52 -16.84
N VAL A 360 12.72 -16.06 -16.94
CA VAL A 360 13.38 -15.26 -15.90
C VAL A 360 13.26 -13.78 -16.24
N LEU A 361 12.58 -13.02 -15.37
CA LEU A 361 12.28 -11.61 -15.55
C LEU A 361 12.79 -10.78 -14.37
N CYS A 362 13.15 -9.52 -14.62
CA CYS A 362 13.36 -8.48 -13.63
C CYS A 362 12.19 -7.50 -13.65
N GLY A 363 11.58 -7.26 -12.49
CA GLY A 363 10.45 -6.31 -12.39
C GLY A 363 10.77 -4.87 -12.80
N LYS A 364 12.06 -4.49 -12.84
CA LYS A 364 12.51 -3.15 -13.22
C LYS A 364 13.03 -3.05 -14.66
N CYS A 365 13.75 -4.07 -15.15
CA CYS A 365 14.29 -4.03 -16.52
C CYS A 365 13.24 -4.40 -17.58
N ASP A 366 12.32 -5.31 -17.23
CA ASP A 366 11.38 -5.90 -18.19
C ASP A 366 9.96 -5.33 -18.05
N ASP A 367 9.76 -4.30 -17.20
CA ASP A 367 8.45 -3.75 -16.81
C ASP A 367 7.43 -4.83 -16.38
N ALA A 368 7.94 -5.95 -15.87
CA ALA A 368 7.11 -7.09 -15.51
C ALA A 368 6.27 -6.70 -14.29
N GLN A 369 4.96 -6.85 -14.39
CA GLN A 369 4.06 -6.62 -13.26
C GLN A 369 4.01 -7.85 -12.35
N LEU A 370 3.89 -7.61 -11.03
CA LEU A 370 3.42 -8.63 -10.11
C LEU A 370 2.02 -9.01 -10.58
N GLY A 371 1.78 -10.28 -10.89
CA GLY A 371 0.45 -10.80 -11.17
C GLY A 371 -0.37 -10.85 -9.88
N ILE A 372 -0.52 -9.72 -9.19
CA ILE A 372 -1.38 -9.56 -8.01
C ILE A 372 -2.82 -9.57 -8.55
N PRO A 373 -3.63 -10.56 -8.17
CA PRO A 373 -5.04 -10.58 -8.53
C PRO A 373 -5.82 -9.42 -7.90
#